data_AF-A0A4V6M1U1-F1
#
_entry.id   AF-A0A4V6M1U1-F1
#
_cell.length_a   1.000
_cell.length_b   1.000
_cell.length_c   1.000
_cell.angle_alpha   90.00
_cell.angle_beta   90.00
_cell.angle_gamma   90.00
#
_symmetry.space_group_name_H-M   'P 1'
#
loop_
_entity.id
_entity.type
_entity.pdbx_description
1 polymer ?
#
loop_
_entity_poly.entity_id
_entity_poly.type
_entity_poly.pdbx_seq_one_letter_code
_entity_poly.pdbx_strand_id
1 'polypeptide(L)'
;MSNPFRDLPSIARLLDHPALAAARARHSQDATTAAARAEVDALRAAIAAGDAPALDVGEIAGRVASRLDSEARPALRTVINATGIVLHTNLGRSPLHEDAARAAYEAGRGYLNLELDLATGTRSSRQDAVRANICALTGAEAATAVNNCAAATVIVLRALAAGREVIVSRGQLIEIGGSFRIPDIMAVSGATLREVGTTNITRVADYEAAIGPNTAAIMRVHTSNYRVRGFTSAVELAALVALGKKHNVPVIDDAGSGQAVDLAPFGLPGEPLVSAGIAVGADLVLFSGDKLLGGPQAGIIAGKAAHIQKIERDPLMRAFRLDKMTLAALEATLRLYREPARTLREVPTLRMLTTPLAELRRRCEALAERLRTLPGVTAAVRDDVAYVGGGSLPDVAVPTAVIAVAADGVSESELAARLRTGTPAVVGRVQAGAVLLDLRAVFEHQEDELVAAVGRTRFGERET
;
A
#
# COMPACT_ATOMS: atom_id res chain seq x y z
N MET A 1 7.31 58.29 15.47
CA MET A 1 6.83 57.03 14.87
C MET A 1 6.21 56.22 15.99
N SER A 2 4.99 55.69 15.83
CA SER A 2 4.37 54.82 16.84
C SER A 2 5.26 53.59 17.05
N ASN A 3 5.34 53.09 18.27
CA ASN A 3 6.08 51.87 18.58
C ASN A 3 5.21 50.67 18.14
N PRO A 4 5.53 49.97 17.03
CA PRO A 4 4.69 48.91 16.47
C PRO A 4 4.50 47.71 17.41
N PHE A 5 5.39 47.54 18.40
CA PHE A 5 5.26 46.49 19.42
C PHE A 5 4.07 46.71 20.36
N ARG A 6 3.56 47.95 20.49
CA ARG A 6 2.39 48.26 21.32
C ARG A 6 1.07 47.82 20.69
N ASP A 7 1.08 47.56 19.39
CA ASP A 7 -0.11 47.18 18.62
C ASP A 7 -0.34 45.65 18.61
N LEU A 8 0.58 44.86 19.18
CA LEU A 8 0.40 43.42 19.39
C LEU A 8 -0.75 43.15 20.37
N PRO A 9 -1.71 42.26 20.03
CA PRO A 9 -2.79 41.93 20.95
C PRO A 9 -2.29 41.15 22.17
N SER A 10 -2.96 41.33 23.32
CA SER A 10 -2.71 40.48 24.48
C SER A 10 -3.20 39.06 24.22
N ILE A 11 -2.56 38.08 24.88
CA ILE A 11 -2.98 36.68 24.80
C ILE A 11 -4.43 36.51 25.25
N ALA A 12 -4.85 37.21 26.32
CA ALA A 12 -6.24 37.18 26.77
C ALA A 12 -7.21 37.67 25.68
N ARG A 13 -6.89 38.80 25.01
CA ARG A 13 -7.71 39.34 23.93
C ARG A 13 -7.81 38.40 22.73
N LEU A 14 -6.75 37.67 22.40
CA LEU A 14 -6.79 36.62 21.38
C LEU A 14 -7.68 35.46 21.81
N LEU A 15 -7.47 34.95 23.02
CA LEU A 15 -8.22 33.79 23.53
C LEU A 15 -9.72 34.06 23.59
N ASP A 16 -10.14 35.29 23.90
CA ASP A 16 -11.55 35.69 23.96
C ASP A 16 -12.17 36.02 22.59
N HIS A 17 -11.39 35.97 21.51
CA HIS A 17 -11.89 36.29 20.18
C HIS A 17 -12.81 35.17 19.63
N PRO A 18 -13.98 35.49 19.03
CA PRO A 18 -14.92 34.50 18.50
C PRO A 18 -14.31 33.50 17.50
N ALA A 19 -13.35 33.95 16.69
CA ALA A 19 -12.64 33.09 15.73
C ALA A 19 -11.89 31.92 16.38
N LEU A 20 -11.55 32.01 17.68
CA LEU A 20 -10.91 30.93 18.43
C LEU A 20 -11.88 30.05 19.22
N ALA A 21 -13.17 30.37 19.26
CA ALA A 21 -14.14 29.64 20.08
C ALA A 21 -14.24 28.15 19.70
N ALA A 22 -14.31 27.85 18.41
CA ALA A 22 -14.38 26.47 17.91
C ALA A 22 -13.07 25.69 18.15
N ALA A 23 -11.92 26.35 18.10
CA ALA A 23 -10.62 25.74 18.43
C ALA A 23 -10.52 25.46 19.93
N ARG A 24 -10.93 26.41 20.79
CA ARG A 24 -10.97 26.24 22.26
C ARG A 24 -11.87 25.10 22.73
N ALA A 25 -12.92 24.77 21.98
CA ALA A 25 -13.79 23.65 22.29
C ALA A 25 -13.17 22.28 21.93
N ARG A 26 -12.24 22.26 20.96
CA ARG A 26 -11.60 21.04 20.44
C ARG A 26 -10.24 20.76 21.08
N HIS A 27 -9.54 21.80 21.51
CA HIS A 27 -8.17 21.74 22.03
C HIS A 27 -8.13 22.09 23.51
N SER A 28 -7.11 21.63 24.22
CA SER A 28 -6.92 22.03 25.61
C SER A 28 -6.64 23.52 25.73
N GLN A 29 -6.97 24.10 26.88
CA GLN A 29 -6.65 25.49 27.19
C GLN A 29 -5.14 25.76 27.12
N ASP A 30 -4.32 24.81 27.58
CA ASP A 30 -2.85 24.92 27.54
C ASP A 30 -2.32 24.96 26.11
N ALA A 31 -2.81 24.06 25.24
CA ALA A 31 -2.44 24.05 23.83
C ALA A 31 -2.83 25.36 23.15
N THR A 32 -4.06 25.82 23.39
CA THR A 32 -4.57 27.08 22.80
C THR A 32 -3.73 28.28 23.25
N THR A 33 -3.39 28.34 24.55
CA THR A 33 -2.57 29.42 25.12
C THR A 33 -1.15 29.38 24.58
N ALA A 34 -0.56 28.19 24.44
CA ALA A 34 0.78 28.01 23.87
C ALA A 34 0.83 28.44 22.40
N ALA A 35 -0.17 28.05 21.59
CA ALA A 35 -0.26 28.44 20.19
C ALA A 35 -0.45 29.95 20.01
N ALA A 36 -1.28 30.58 20.87
CA ALA A 36 -1.45 32.04 20.87
C ALA A 36 -0.16 32.77 21.24
N ARG A 37 0.61 32.26 22.23
CA ARG A 37 1.92 32.82 22.59
C ARG A 37 2.92 32.69 21.45
N ALA A 38 3.03 31.50 20.86
CA ALA A 38 3.92 31.26 19.74
C ALA A 38 3.63 32.20 18.55
N GLU A 39 2.35 32.47 18.27
CA GLU A 39 1.97 33.39 17.19
C GLU A 39 2.34 34.84 17.49
N VAL A 40 2.06 35.32 18.71
CA VAL A 40 2.45 36.66 19.14
C VAL A 40 3.98 36.81 19.18
N ASP A 41 4.71 35.79 19.59
CA ASP A 41 6.17 35.78 19.62
C ASP A 41 6.76 35.81 18.19
N ALA A 42 6.16 35.08 17.24
CA ALA A 42 6.54 35.14 15.83
C ALA A 42 6.31 36.53 15.23
N LEU A 43 5.15 37.16 15.50
CA LEU A 43 4.87 38.53 15.08
C LEU A 43 5.83 39.53 15.72
N ARG A 44 6.17 39.35 17.00
CA ARG A 44 7.17 40.18 17.69
C ARG A 44 8.55 40.06 17.02
N ALA A 45 8.96 38.86 16.63
CA ALA A 45 10.22 38.64 15.94
C ALA A 45 10.24 39.30 14.55
N ALA A 46 9.13 39.21 13.79
CA ALA A 46 9.00 39.87 12.48
C ALA A 46 9.11 41.40 12.60
N ILE A 47 8.42 42.03 13.56
CA ILE A 47 8.53 43.47 13.82
C ILE A 47 9.98 43.85 14.18
N ALA A 48 10.66 43.04 15.00
CA ALA A 48 12.06 43.27 15.36
C ALA A 48 13.03 43.15 14.18
N ALA A 49 12.69 42.33 13.18
CA ALA A 49 13.44 42.21 11.93
C ALA A 49 13.18 43.37 10.94
N GLY A 50 12.25 44.27 11.25
CA GLY A 50 11.89 45.41 10.41
C GLY A 50 10.67 45.17 9.51
N ASP A 51 9.99 44.04 9.65
CA ASP A 51 8.75 43.76 8.93
C ASP A 51 7.56 44.54 9.53
N ALA A 52 6.53 44.79 8.71
CA ALA A 52 5.28 45.41 9.13
C ALA A 52 4.10 44.42 8.97
N PRO A 53 4.01 43.37 9.82
CA PRO A 53 2.95 42.38 9.70
C PRO A 53 1.57 42.96 10.04
N ALA A 54 0.51 42.37 9.48
CA ALA A 54 -0.86 42.70 9.86
C ALA A 54 -1.16 42.21 11.30
N LEU A 55 -1.65 43.13 12.13
CA LEU A 55 -1.92 42.90 13.56
C LEU A 55 -3.43 42.84 13.89
N ASP A 56 -4.27 42.52 12.91
CA ASP A 56 -5.70 42.32 13.16
C ASP A 56 -5.92 41.11 14.08
N VAL A 57 -6.71 41.31 15.14
CA VAL A 57 -6.94 40.29 16.18
C VAL A 57 -7.68 39.08 15.60
N GLY A 58 -8.60 39.32 14.67
CA GLY A 58 -9.35 38.25 14.00
C GLY A 58 -8.45 37.39 13.14
N GLU A 59 -7.58 38.00 12.34
CA GLU A 59 -6.58 37.29 11.53
C GLU A 59 -5.60 36.49 12.38
N ILE A 60 -5.07 37.09 13.45
CA ILE A 60 -4.15 36.39 14.37
C ILE A 60 -4.88 35.22 15.04
N ALA A 61 -6.10 35.42 15.53
CA ALA A 61 -6.92 34.37 16.12
C ALA A 61 -7.19 33.23 15.12
N GLY A 62 -7.46 33.56 13.85
CA GLY A 62 -7.58 32.58 12.77
C GLY A 62 -6.30 31.79 12.52
N ARG A 63 -5.12 32.45 12.51
CA ARG A 63 -3.82 31.77 12.40
C ARG A 63 -3.55 30.82 13.56
N VAL A 64 -3.89 31.24 14.79
CA VAL A 64 -3.79 30.38 15.97
C VAL A 64 -4.71 29.16 15.85
N ALA A 65 -5.96 29.35 15.42
CA ALA A 65 -6.90 28.24 15.20
C ALA A 65 -6.37 27.25 14.14
N SER A 66 -5.87 27.78 13.01
CA SER A 66 -5.26 26.97 11.95
C SER A 66 -4.02 26.22 12.42
N ARG A 67 -3.16 26.84 13.24
CA ARG A 67 -1.99 26.18 13.83
C ARG A 67 -2.43 25.01 14.71
N LEU A 68 -3.36 25.24 15.63
CA LEU A 68 -3.88 24.19 16.53
C LEU A 68 -4.49 23.02 15.74
N ASP A 69 -5.32 23.33 14.75
CA ASP A 69 -5.91 22.31 13.88
C ASP A 69 -4.88 21.60 13.01
N SER A 70 -3.73 22.21 12.73
CA SER A 70 -2.63 21.56 12.02
C SER A 70 -1.81 20.64 12.92
N GLU A 71 -1.55 21.07 14.16
CA GLU A 71 -0.74 20.35 15.16
C GLU A 71 -1.48 19.18 15.78
N ALA A 72 -2.80 19.31 15.95
CA ALA A 72 -3.65 18.24 16.46
C ALA A 72 -3.98 17.14 15.43
N ARG A 73 -3.55 17.31 14.17
CA ARG A 73 -3.79 16.29 13.14
C ARG A 73 -3.04 15.00 13.49
N PRO A 74 -3.70 13.84 13.37
CA PRO A 74 -3.00 12.57 13.44
C PRO A 74 -1.88 12.51 12.41
N ALA A 75 -0.74 11.94 12.79
CA ALA A 75 0.37 11.71 11.87
C ALA A 75 -0.02 10.80 10.69
N LEU A 76 -0.93 9.84 10.94
CA LEU A 76 -1.55 8.99 9.93
C LEU A 76 -2.98 9.44 9.68
N ARG A 77 -3.27 9.83 8.45
CA ARG A 77 -4.59 10.32 8.03
C ARG A 77 -5.00 9.73 6.69
N THR A 78 -6.30 9.71 6.43
CA THR A 78 -6.83 9.32 5.12
C THR A 78 -6.35 10.27 4.04
N VAL A 79 -6.02 9.70 2.88
CA VAL A 79 -5.58 10.41 1.69
C VAL A 79 -6.42 9.96 0.50
N ILE A 80 -6.92 10.91 -0.28
CA ILE A 80 -7.53 10.64 -1.58
C ILE A 80 -6.40 10.44 -2.58
N ASN A 81 -6.27 9.22 -3.08
CA ASN A 81 -5.25 8.84 -4.06
C ASN A 81 -5.75 9.17 -5.48
N ALA A 82 -5.38 10.35 -5.98
CA ALA A 82 -5.65 10.78 -7.35
C ALA A 82 -4.41 10.65 -8.26
N THR A 83 -3.46 9.76 -7.91
CA THR A 83 -2.21 9.58 -8.68
C THR A 83 -2.37 8.66 -9.89
N GLY A 84 -3.36 7.76 -9.85
CA GLY A 84 -3.51 6.68 -10.83
C GLY A 84 -2.69 5.43 -10.51
N ILE A 85 -1.91 5.45 -9.42
CA ILE A 85 -1.15 4.29 -8.94
C ILE A 85 -2.04 3.50 -7.97
N VAL A 86 -2.44 2.28 -8.33
CA VAL A 86 -3.36 1.46 -7.51
C VAL A 86 -2.65 0.90 -6.28
N LEU A 87 -1.57 0.14 -6.45
CA LEU A 87 -0.71 -0.38 -5.39
C LEU A 87 0.34 0.66 -5.01
N HIS A 88 -0.11 1.77 -4.43
CA HIS A 88 0.77 2.86 -4.03
C HIS A 88 1.46 2.55 -2.69
N THR A 89 2.75 2.21 -2.73
CA THR A 89 3.51 1.81 -1.53
C THR A 89 3.49 2.86 -0.41
N ASN A 90 3.63 4.15 -0.75
CA ASN A 90 3.63 5.22 0.24
C ASN A 90 2.23 5.53 0.82
N LEU A 91 1.16 5.09 0.16
CA LEU A 91 -0.23 5.32 0.59
C LEU A 91 -0.89 4.04 1.15
N GLY A 92 -0.09 3.00 1.44
CA GLY A 92 -0.56 1.80 2.13
C GLY A 92 -0.99 0.64 1.22
N ARG A 93 -0.60 0.64 -0.07
CA ARG A 93 -0.91 -0.41 -1.05
C ARG A 93 -2.43 -0.64 -1.21
N SER A 94 -2.91 -1.88 -1.03
CA SER A 94 -4.30 -2.24 -1.28
C SER A 94 -5.23 -1.69 -0.19
N PRO A 95 -6.26 -0.91 -0.55
CA PRO A 95 -7.37 -0.68 0.34
C PRO A 95 -8.17 -1.98 0.58
N LEU A 96 -8.77 -2.10 1.76
CA LEU A 96 -9.59 -3.24 2.13
C LEU A 96 -11.02 -3.11 1.60
N HIS A 97 -11.63 -4.23 1.25
CA HIS A 97 -13.08 -4.31 1.10
C HIS A 97 -13.76 -4.00 2.44
N GLU A 98 -14.97 -3.41 2.40
CA GLU A 98 -15.72 -3.00 3.60
C GLU A 98 -15.89 -4.15 4.61
N ASP A 99 -16.22 -5.36 4.13
CA ASP A 99 -16.32 -6.53 5.01
C ASP A 99 -15.01 -6.88 5.72
N ALA A 100 -13.87 -6.72 5.05
CA ALA A 100 -12.56 -6.98 5.62
C ALA A 100 -12.15 -5.88 6.62
N ALA A 101 -12.44 -4.61 6.31
CA ALA A 101 -12.22 -3.48 7.21
C ALA A 101 -13.07 -3.63 8.49
N ARG A 102 -14.36 -3.95 8.33
CA ARG A 102 -15.28 -4.22 9.43
C ARG A 102 -14.84 -5.41 10.28
N ALA A 103 -14.37 -6.50 9.67
CA ALA A 103 -13.83 -7.65 10.40
C ALA A 103 -12.62 -7.26 11.27
N ALA A 104 -11.70 -6.42 10.74
CA ALA A 104 -10.58 -5.89 11.53
C ALA A 104 -11.05 -5.01 12.69
N TYR A 105 -12.02 -4.13 12.45
CA TYR A 105 -12.60 -3.26 13.47
C TYR A 105 -13.23 -4.06 14.61
N GLU A 106 -14.11 -5.02 14.30
CA GLU A 106 -14.76 -5.85 15.32
C GLU A 106 -13.75 -6.70 16.09
N ALA A 107 -12.77 -7.28 15.39
CA ALA A 107 -11.67 -8.00 16.02
C ALA A 107 -10.87 -7.10 16.96
N GLY A 108 -10.66 -5.83 16.61
CA GLY A 108 -10.00 -4.82 17.44
C GLY A 108 -10.81 -4.45 18.69
N ARG A 109 -12.11 -4.21 18.51
CA ARG A 109 -13.05 -3.67 19.51
C ARG A 109 -13.39 -4.66 20.63
N GLY A 110 -13.35 -5.97 20.37
CA GLY A 110 -13.80 -6.98 21.31
C GLY A 110 -12.92 -8.23 21.43
N TYR A 111 -13.43 -9.20 22.19
CA TYR A 111 -12.92 -10.58 22.20
C TYR A 111 -13.43 -11.32 20.97
N LEU A 112 -12.63 -12.28 20.49
CA LEU A 112 -12.98 -13.18 19.39
C LEU A 112 -12.38 -14.56 19.67
N ASN A 113 -12.90 -15.59 19.00
CA ASN A 113 -12.46 -16.99 19.08
C ASN A 113 -11.13 -17.23 18.33
N LEU A 114 -10.11 -16.41 18.62
CA LEU A 114 -8.84 -16.34 17.90
C LEU A 114 -8.03 -17.64 17.96
N GLU A 115 -8.02 -18.30 19.13
CA GLU A 115 -7.34 -19.57 19.40
C GLU A 115 -8.25 -20.48 20.23
N LEU A 116 -9.57 -20.37 20.00
CA LEU A 116 -10.60 -21.15 20.69
C LEU A 116 -11.50 -21.78 19.63
N ASP A 117 -11.62 -23.10 19.67
CA ASP A 117 -12.68 -23.80 18.95
C ASP A 117 -13.99 -23.66 19.75
N LEU A 118 -15.02 -23.11 19.11
CA LEU A 118 -16.30 -22.85 19.77
C LEU A 118 -17.14 -24.11 19.96
N ALA A 119 -16.94 -25.15 19.15
CA ALA A 119 -17.67 -26.41 19.27
C ALA A 119 -17.12 -27.27 20.41
N THR A 120 -15.79 -27.29 20.60
CA THR A 120 -15.15 -28.09 21.65
C THR A 120 -14.85 -27.31 22.93
N GLY A 121 -14.77 -25.98 22.85
CA GLY A 121 -14.31 -25.13 23.95
C GLY A 121 -12.81 -25.24 24.24
N THR A 122 -12.03 -25.86 23.36
CA THR A 122 -10.59 -26.10 23.56
C THR A 122 -9.72 -25.16 22.71
N ARG A 123 -8.43 -25.08 23.06
CA ARG A 123 -7.47 -24.25 22.31
C ARG A 123 -7.30 -24.78 20.89
N SER A 124 -7.36 -23.88 19.92
CA SER A 124 -7.14 -24.15 18.48
C SER A 124 -5.98 -23.33 17.91
N SER A 125 -5.56 -23.67 16.68
CA SER A 125 -4.59 -22.84 15.96
C SER A 125 -5.30 -21.70 15.26
N ARG A 126 -4.83 -20.47 15.46
CA ARG A 126 -5.35 -19.31 14.72
C ARG A 126 -5.19 -19.44 13.20
N GLN A 127 -4.25 -20.26 12.73
CA GLN A 127 -4.05 -20.47 11.30
C GLN A 127 -5.24 -21.16 10.65
N ASP A 128 -6.02 -21.91 11.41
CA ASP A 128 -7.16 -22.68 10.91
C ASP A 128 -8.25 -21.75 10.33
N ALA A 129 -8.32 -20.50 10.82
CA ALA A 129 -9.24 -19.48 10.31
C ALA A 129 -9.03 -19.19 8.81
N VAL A 130 -7.78 -19.24 8.32
CA VAL A 130 -7.45 -18.87 6.93
C VAL A 130 -7.03 -20.07 6.08
N ARG A 131 -6.54 -21.16 6.71
CA ARG A 131 -5.96 -22.33 6.05
C ARG A 131 -6.86 -22.90 4.95
N ALA A 132 -8.12 -23.20 5.27
CA ALA A 132 -9.04 -23.82 4.33
C ALA A 132 -9.29 -22.96 3.09
N ASN A 133 -9.42 -21.64 3.27
CA ASN A 133 -9.65 -20.73 2.14
C ASN A 133 -8.38 -20.54 1.30
N ILE A 134 -7.19 -20.51 1.91
CA ILE A 134 -5.93 -20.45 1.15
C ILE A 134 -5.74 -21.73 0.34
N CYS A 135 -5.99 -22.91 0.93
CA CYS A 135 -5.93 -24.18 0.20
C CYS A 135 -6.93 -24.20 -0.97
N ALA A 136 -8.17 -23.75 -0.75
CA ALA A 136 -9.17 -23.67 -1.82
C ALA A 136 -8.75 -22.70 -2.95
N LEU A 137 -8.12 -21.58 -2.61
CA LEU A 137 -7.63 -20.58 -3.56
C LEU A 137 -6.46 -21.09 -4.41
N THR A 138 -5.56 -21.84 -3.81
CA THR A 138 -4.27 -22.22 -4.40
C THR A 138 -4.24 -23.65 -4.94
N GLY A 139 -5.13 -24.53 -4.48
CA GLY A 139 -5.08 -25.97 -4.72
C GLY A 139 -4.05 -26.71 -3.85
N ALA A 140 -3.46 -26.05 -2.85
CA ALA A 140 -2.44 -26.65 -2.00
C ALA A 140 -3.00 -27.64 -0.97
N GLU A 141 -2.18 -28.60 -0.54
CA GLU A 141 -2.50 -29.56 0.51
C GLU A 141 -2.67 -28.88 1.88
N ALA A 142 -1.82 -27.90 2.17
CA ALA A 142 -1.88 -27.10 3.40
C ALA A 142 -1.39 -25.68 3.14
N ALA A 143 -1.72 -24.77 4.06
CA ALA A 143 -1.27 -23.38 4.00
C ALA A 143 -1.16 -22.75 5.38
N THR A 144 -0.36 -21.70 5.50
CA THR A 144 -0.23 -20.88 6.71
C THR A 144 0.00 -19.42 6.34
N ALA A 145 -0.20 -18.50 7.28
CA ALA A 145 0.02 -17.08 7.05
C ALA A 145 0.84 -16.43 8.17
N VAL A 146 1.73 -15.53 7.77
CA VAL A 146 2.66 -14.77 8.64
C VAL A 146 2.61 -13.28 8.30
N ASN A 147 3.33 -12.45 9.06
CA ASN A 147 3.28 -10.98 9.03
C ASN A 147 3.33 -10.37 7.62
N ASN A 148 4.27 -10.80 6.78
CA ASN A 148 4.41 -10.34 5.39
C ASN A 148 5.22 -11.36 4.57
N CYS A 149 5.27 -11.19 3.24
CA CYS A 149 5.97 -12.13 2.35
C CYS A 149 7.49 -12.21 2.62
N ALA A 150 8.08 -11.16 3.20
CA ALA A 150 9.48 -11.20 3.64
C ALA A 150 9.67 -12.17 4.81
N ALA A 151 8.79 -12.12 5.82
CA ALA A 151 8.77 -13.07 6.92
C ALA A 151 8.47 -14.50 6.43
N ALA A 152 7.60 -14.64 5.43
CA ALA A 152 7.32 -15.93 4.78
C ALA A 152 8.58 -16.53 4.14
N THR A 153 9.35 -15.70 3.43
CA THR A 153 10.61 -16.12 2.82
C THR A 153 11.63 -16.55 3.88
N VAL A 154 11.82 -15.75 4.94
CA VAL A 154 12.74 -16.09 6.04
C VAL A 154 12.37 -17.42 6.68
N ILE A 155 11.10 -17.62 7.06
CA ILE A 155 10.70 -18.81 7.80
C ILE A 155 10.76 -20.08 6.95
N VAL A 156 10.44 -19.97 5.66
CA VAL A 156 10.53 -21.07 4.70
C VAL A 156 11.99 -21.48 4.49
N LEU A 157 12.88 -20.53 4.20
CA LEU A 157 14.30 -20.80 4.02
C LEU A 157 14.93 -21.38 5.29
N ARG A 158 14.58 -20.84 6.45
CA ARG A 158 15.07 -21.35 7.74
C ARG A 158 14.59 -22.79 7.99
N ALA A 159 13.29 -23.03 7.86
CA ALA A 159 12.71 -24.33 8.14
C ALA A 159 13.23 -25.40 7.17
N LEU A 160 13.44 -25.07 5.89
CA LEU A 160 13.81 -26.05 4.87
C LEU A 160 15.33 -26.17 4.66
N ALA A 161 16.08 -25.09 4.81
CA ALA A 161 17.44 -24.97 4.28
C ALA A 161 18.47 -24.35 5.25
N ALA A 162 18.16 -24.18 6.55
CA ALA A 162 19.18 -23.74 7.51
C ALA A 162 20.42 -24.66 7.49
N GLY A 163 21.61 -24.06 7.32
CA GLY A 163 22.89 -24.76 7.19
C GLY A 163 23.11 -25.45 5.83
N ARG A 164 22.24 -25.24 4.86
CA ARG A 164 22.25 -25.90 3.54
C ARG A 164 22.07 -24.89 2.41
N GLU A 165 22.30 -25.34 1.18
CA GLU A 165 22.31 -24.48 -0.01
C GLU A 165 20.92 -24.33 -0.62
N VAL A 166 20.57 -23.10 -1.04
CA VAL A 166 19.39 -22.81 -1.84
C VAL A 166 19.82 -22.22 -3.18
N ILE A 167 19.43 -22.88 -4.27
CA ILE A 167 19.84 -22.49 -5.61
C ILE A 167 18.88 -21.43 -6.17
N VAL A 168 19.42 -20.28 -6.58
CA VAL A 168 18.65 -19.14 -7.11
C VAL A 168 19.36 -18.53 -8.33
N SER A 169 18.60 -18.10 -9.34
CA SER A 169 19.16 -17.36 -10.47
C SER A 169 19.73 -16.01 -10.02
N ARG A 170 20.90 -15.60 -10.53
CA ARG A 170 21.45 -14.25 -10.29
C ARG A 170 20.48 -13.14 -10.71
N GLY A 171 19.77 -13.33 -11.81
CA GLY A 171 18.72 -12.41 -12.28
C GLY A 171 17.47 -12.35 -11.40
N GLN A 172 17.44 -13.08 -10.27
CA GLN A 172 16.34 -13.11 -9.30
C GLN A 172 16.76 -12.64 -7.91
N LEU A 173 17.99 -12.12 -7.75
CA LEU A 173 18.48 -11.52 -6.50
C LEU A 173 17.97 -10.08 -6.36
N ILE A 174 16.67 -9.96 -6.10
CA ILE A 174 15.95 -8.68 -6.14
C ILE A 174 16.14 -7.86 -4.86
N GLU A 175 15.97 -6.54 -4.99
CA GLU A 175 15.74 -5.62 -3.89
C GLU A 175 14.33 -5.03 -4.00
N ILE A 176 13.54 -5.08 -2.92
CA ILE A 176 12.20 -4.48 -2.85
C ILE A 176 12.15 -3.47 -1.69
N GLY A 177 11.61 -2.28 -1.94
CA GLY A 177 11.26 -1.33 -0.89
C GLY A 177 12.45 -0.78 -0.09
N GLY A 178 13.66 -0.84 -0.65
CA GLY A 178 14.89 -0.25 -0.09
C GLY A 178 15.59 -1.04 1.02
N SER A 179 15.01 -2.13 1.51
CA SER A 179 15.59 -2.92 2.62
C SER A 179 15.39 -4.43 2.53
N PHE A 180 14.48 -4.92 1.68
CA PHE A 180 14.32 -6.35 1.45
C PHE A 180 15.21 -6.80 0.29
N ARG A 181 16.26 -7.56 0.59
CA ARG A 181 17.19 -8.13 -0.41
C ARG A 181 17.27 -9.64 -0.23
N ILE A 182 17.12 -10.39 -1.32
CA ILE A 182 17.20 -11.87 -1.27
C ILE A 182 18.51 -12.36 -0.62
N PRO A 183 19.70 -11.81 -0.93
CA PRO A 183 20.93 -12.21 -0.25
C PRO A 183 20.92 -12.01 1.28
N ASP A 184 20.41 -10.87 1.76
CA ASP A 184 20.36 -10.56 3.19
C ASP A 184 19.35 -11.49 3.91
N ILE A 185 18.24 -11.80 3.24
CA ILE A 185 17.21 -12.72 3.74
C ILE A 185 17.72 -14.15 3.82
N MET A 186 18.48 -14.60 2.83
CA MET A 186 19.17 -15.89 2.86
C MET A 186 20.09 -15.97 4.08
N ALA A 187 20.94 -14.96 4.29
CA ALA A 187 21.85 -14.92 5.43
C ALA A 187 21.13 -14.97 6.78
N VAL A 188 20.08 -14.18 6.98
CA VAL A 188 19.30 -14.16 8.25
C VAL A 188 18.53 -15.46 8.47
N SER A 189 18.07 -16.11 7.40
CA SER A 189 17.39 -17.42 7.52
C SER A 189 18.33 -18.56 7.92
N GLY A 190 19.64 -18.38 7.78
CA GLY A 190 20.66 -19.41 7.95
C GLY A 190 20.85 -20.31 6.73
N ALA A 191 20.22 -20.00 5.60
CA ALA A 191 20.44 -20.68 4.33
C ALA A 191 21.66 -20.10 3.60
N THR A 192 22.39 -20.95 2.89
CA THR A 192 23.50 -20.53 2.03
C THR A 192 22.99 -20.26 0.63
N LEU A 193 23.13 -19.02 0.14
CA LEU A 193 22.77 -18.67 -1.24
C LEU A 193 23.73 -19.36 -2.23
N ARG A 194 23.18 -20.19 -3.12
CA ARG A 194 23.89 -20.80 -4.25
C ARG A 194 23.39 -20.16 -5.55
N GLU A 195 23.99 -19.04 -5.93
CA GLU A 195 23.61 -18.31 -7.13
C GLU A 195 24.08 -18.98 -8.43
N VAL A 196 23.23 -18.98 -9.46
CA VAL A 196 23.49 -19.60 -10.77
C VAL A 196 23.14 -18.69 -11.95
N GLY A 197 23.66 -19.01 -13.13
CA GLY A 197 23.45 -18.23 -14.35
C GLY A 197 24.07 -16.84 -14.28
N THR A 198 23.46 -15.89 -14.99
CA THR A 198 23.86 -14.47 -15.07
C THR A 198 22.66 -13.56 -14.83
N THR A 199 22.87 -12.25 -14.76
CA THR A 199 21.78 -11.28 -14.53
C THR A 199 20.69 -11.37 -15.58
N ASN A 200 21.06 -11.50 -16.86
CA ASN A 200 20.13 -11.48 -17.98
C ASN A 200 19.77 -12.88 -18.48
N ILE A 201 20.66 -13.87 -18.37
CA ILE A 201 20.48 -15.21 -18.92
C ILE A 201 20.77 -16.28 -17.86
N THR A 202 19.78 -17.12 -17.60
CA THR A 202 19.91 -18.35 -16.80
C THR A 202 19.26 -19.50 -17.55
N ARG A 203 19.92 -20.67 -17.53
CA ARG A 203 19.50 -21.91 -18.20
C ARG A 203 19.28 -23.01 -17.17
N VAL A 204 18.53 -24.04 -17.56
CA VAL A 204 18.30 -25.23 -16.72
C VAL A 204 19.62 -25.90 -16.32
N ALA A 205 20.59 -25.96 -17.24
CA ALA A 205 21.91 -26.53 -16.98
C ALA A 205 22.69 -25.80 -15.87
N ASP A 206 22.47 -24.49 -15.69
CA ASP A 206 23.11 -23.72 -14.62
C ASP A 206 22.60 -24.17 -13.25
N TYR A 207 21.30 -24.47 -13.14
CA TYR A 207 20.70 -25.04 -11.94
C TYR A 207 21.17 -26.48 -11.70
N GLU A 208 21.12 -27.33 -12.73
CA GLU A 208 21.48 -28.75 -12.62
C GLU A 208 22.93 -28.94 -12.17
N ALA A 209 23.87 -28.16 -12.72
CA ALA A 209 25.28 -28.21 -12.35
C ALA A 209 25.56 -27.74 -10.91
N ALA A 210 24.64 -26.98 -10.30
CA ALA A 210 24.77 -26.50 -8.94
C ALA A 210 24.14 -27.43 -7.89
N ILE A 211 23.40 -28.46 -8.31
CA ILE A 211 22.80 -29.44 -7.39
C ILE A 211 23.90 -30.35 -6.84
N GLY A 212 23.98 -30.46 -5.51
CA GLY A 212 24.91 -31.33 -4.80
C GLY A 212 24.35 -31.82 -3.46
N PRO A 213 25.16 -32.55 -2.66
CA PRO A 213 24.72 -33.12 -1.38
C PRO A 213 24.17 -32.08 -0.39
N ASN A 214 24.69 -30.85 -0.45
CA ASN A 214 24.30 -29.76 0.43
C ASN A 214 23.05 -29.01 -0.03
N THR A 215 22.52 -29.28 -1.24
CA THR A 215 21.35 -28.58 -1.78
C THR A 215 20.08 -28.96 -1.03
N ALA A 216 19.44 -27.97 -0.40
CA ALA A 216 18.18 -28.14 0.31
C ALA A 216 16.95 -27.75 -0.51
N ALA A 217 17.06 -26.78 -1.41
CA ALA A 217 15.95 -26.34 -2.25
C ALA A 217 16.43 -25.62 -3.52
N ILE A 218 15.55 -25.58 -4.51
CA ILE A 218 15.61 -24.63 -5.63
C ILE A 218 14.57 -23.55 -5.34
N MET A 219 14.94 -22.27 -5.44
CA MET A 219 14.01 -21.18 -5.27
C MET A 219 13.93 -20.32 -6.53
N ARG A 220 12.70 -20.07 -6.98
CA ARG A 220 12.37 -19.10 -8.02
C ARG A 220 11.78 -17.87 -7.34
N VAL A 221 12.28 -16.69 -7.68
CA VAL A 221 11.73 -15.41 -7.22
C VAL A 221 11.17 -14.64 -8.41
N HIS A 222 9.90 -14.27 -8.35
CA HIS A 222 9.28 -13.44 -9.38
C HIS A 222 9.77 -11.99 -9.30
N THR A 223 10.15 -11.41 -10.44
CA THR A 223 10.71 -10.06 -10.52
C THR A 223 9.65 -8.96 -10.44
N SER A 224 8.79 -8.99 -9.43
CA SER A 224 7.58 -8.17 -9.30
C SER A 224 7.75 -6.63 -9.29
N ASN A 225 8.97 -6.10 -9.25
CA ASN A 225 9.23 -4.66 -9.19
C ASN A 225 10.19 -4.13 -10.26
N TYR A 226 10.70 -4.98 -11.15
CA TYR A 226 11.46 -4.55 -12.33
C TYR A 226 11.35 -5.58 -13.46
N ARG A 227 11.84 -5.24 -14.64
CA ARG A 227 12.04 -6.19 -15.75
C ARG A 227 13.40 -5.94 -16.40
N VAL A 228 14.09 -7.01 -16.80
CA VAL A 228 15.30 -6.93 -17.63
C VAL A 228 14.87 -7.02 -19.09
N ARG A 229 15.28 -6.06 -19.92
CA ARG A 229 14.96 -6.01 -21.37
C ARG A 229 16.22 -6.23 -22.21
N GLY A 230 16.05 -6.68 -23.46
CA GLY A 230 17.14 -6.99 -24.39
C GLY A 230 17.38 -8.50 -24.52
N PHE A 231 18.65 -8.93 -24.55
CA PHE A 231 19.02 -10.34 -24.61
C PHE A 231 18.86 -10.99 -23.23
N THR A 232 17.66 -11.49 -22.95
CA THR A 232 17.31 -12.12 -21.67
C THR A 232 16.73 -13.51 -21.85
N SER A 233 16.92 -14.37 -20.84
CA SER A 233 16.34 -15.71 -20.78
C SER A 233 16.22 -16.13 -19.32
N ALA A 234 15.03 -16.58 -18.94
CA ALA A 234 14.75 -17.13 -17.61
C ALA A 234 14.29 -18.58 -17.72
N VAL A 235 14.49 -19.36 -16.67
CA VAL A 235 14.00 -20.74 -16.60
C VAL A 235 12.55 -20.73 -16.12
N GLU A 236 11.67 -21.34 -16.91
CA GLU A 236 10.27 -21.52 -16.53
C GLU A 236 10.12 -22.42 -15.29
N LEU A 237 9.14 -22.12 -14.45
CA LEU A 237 8.91 -22.86 -13.20
C LEU A 237 8.73 -24.37 -13.45
N ALA A 238 8.03 -24.76 -14.52
CA ALA A 238 7.82 -26.17 -14.86
C ALA A 238 9.13 -26.93 -15.08
N ALA A 239 10.14 -26.29 -15.68
CA ALA A 239 11.44 -26.89 -15.87
C ALA A 239 12.20 -27.03 -14.54
N LEU A 240 12.09 -26.06 -13.63
CA LEU A 240 12.65 -26.15 -12.28
C LEU A 240 11.99 -27.26 -11.46
N VAL A 241 10.67 -27.41 -11.56
CA VAL A 241 9.92 -28.50 -10.90
C VAL A 241 10.34 -29.86 -11.46
N ALA A 242 10.48 -30.00 -12.78
CA ALA A 242 10.97 -31.23 -13.39
C ALA A 242 12.39 -31.59 -12.89
N LEU A 243 13.28 -30.60 -12.79
CA LEU A 243 14.62 -30.77 -12.26
C LEU A 243 14.61 -31.15 -10.76
N GLY A 244 13.80 -30.46 -9.96
CA GLY A 244 13.60 -30.77 -8.53
C GLY A 244 13.14 -32.21 -8.31
N LYS A 245 12.16 -32.68 -9.11
CA LYS A 245 11.70 -34.08 -9.09
C LYS A 245 12.82 -35.06 -9.46
N LYS A 246 13.59 -34.77 -10.51
CA LYS A 246 14.71 -35.61 -10.96
C LYS A 246 15.78 -35.82 -9.86
N HIS A 247 16.06 -34.78 -9.07
CA HIS A 247 17.11 -34.80 -8.05
C HIS A 247 16.58 -34.92 -6.61
N ASN A 248 15.27 -35.09 -6.42
CA ASN A 248 14.62 -35.10 -5.11
C ASN A 248 14.92 -33.84 -4.26
N VAL A 249 14.87 -32.67 -4.90
CA VAL A 249 15.08 -31.35 -4.27
C VAL A 249 13.78 -30.55 -4.36
N PRO A 250 13.25 -30.00 -3.24
CA PRO A 250 12.02 -29.23 -3.27
C PRO A 250 12.18 -27.90 -4.01
N VAL A 251 11.11 -27.47 -4.67
CA VAL A 251 11.03 -26.21 -5.41
C VAL A 251 10.11 -25.22 -4.69
N ILE A 252 10.64 -24.03 -4.42
CA ILE A 252 9.95 -22.92 -3.76
C ILE A 252 9.72 -21.83 -4.80
N ASP A 253 8.46 -21.44 -5.02
CA ASP A 253 8.09 -20.36 -5.92
C ASP A 253 7.63 -19.14 -5.11
N ASP A 254 8.46 -18.12 -5.03
CA ASP A 254 8.06 -16.81 -4.51
C ASP A 254 7.39 -16.00 -5.63
N ALA A 255 6.08 -16.19 -5.76
CA ALA A 255 5.24 -15.49 -6.72
C ALA A 255 5.12 -13.99 -6.37
N GLY A 256 5.20 -13.66 -5.07
CA GLY A 256 5.34 -12.30 -4.56
C GLY A 256 4.11 -11.38 -4.69
N SER A 257 3.43 -11.33 -5.84
CA SER A 257 2.35 -10.37 -6.13
C SER A 257 0.99 -10.75 -5.56
N GLY A 258 0.77 -12.05 -5.30
CA GLY A 258 -0.50 -12.54 -4.74
C GLY A 258 -1.66 -12.54 -5.73
N GLN A 259 -1.39 -12.55 -7.03
CA GLN A 259 -2.47 -12.58 -8.01
C GLN A 259 -3.24 -13.91 -7.94
N ALA A 260 -4.52 -13.80 -7.60
CA ALA A 260 -5.40 -14.95 -7.45
C ALA A 260 -6.47 -15.07 -8.57
N VAL A 261 -6.63 -14.03 -9.38
CA VAL A 261 -7.56 -14.01 -10.53
C VAL A 261 -6.78 -13.58 -11.77
N ASP A 262 -7.11 -14.15 -12.94
CA ASP A 262 -6.47 -13.78 -14.18
C ASP A 262 -6.89 -12.38 -14.63
N LEU A 263 -5.90 -11.49 -14.78
CA LEU A 263 -6.08 -10.11 -15.21
C LEU A 263 -5.70 -9.90 -16.68
N ALA A 264 -5.18 -10.92 -17.38
CA ALA A 264 -4.84 -10.83 -18.79
C ALA A 264 -6.02 -10.38 -19.68
N PRO A 265 -7.28 -10.83 -19.45
CA PRO A 265 -8.43 -10.36 -20.22
C PRO A 265 -8.71 -8.85 -20.09
N PHE A 266 -8.14 -8.20 -19.06
CA PHE A 266 -8.28 -6.77 -18.79
C PHE A 266 -7.05 -5.96 -19.26
N GLY A 267 -6.16 -6.56 -20.06
CA GLY A 267 -4.95 -5.92 -20.55
C GLY A 267 -3.80 -5.90 -19.55
N LEU A 268 -3.84 -6.74 -18.52
CA LEU A 268 -2.83 -6.84 -17.46
C LEU A 268 -2.18 -8.24 -17.43
N PRO A 269 -1.42 -8.65 -18.47
CA PRO A 269 -0.78 -9.96 -18.51
C PRO A 269 0.53 -10.02 -17.72
N GLY A 270 1.04 -11.23 -17.50
CA GLY A 270 2.44 -11.46 -17.13
C GLY A 270 2.74 -11.64 -15.65
N GLU A 271 1.73 -11.59 -14.78
CA GLU A 271 1.85 -11.98 -13.39
C GLU A 271 1.39 -13.43 -13.18
N PRO A 272 2.13 -14.23 -12.40
CA PRO A 272 1.77 -15.62 -12.13
C PRO A 272 0.57 -15.69 -11.19
N LEU A 273 -0.40 -16.53 -11.53
CA LEU A 273 -1.45 -16.93 -10.58
C LEU A 273 -0.82 -17.73 -9.44
N VAL A 274 -1.21 -17.44 -8.20
CA VAL A 274 -0.74 -18.19 -7.01
C VAL A 274 -1.08 -19.69 -7.08
N SER A 275 -2.17 -20.04 -7.76
CA SER A 275 -2.56 -21.43 -8.02
C SER A 275 -1.72 -22.12 -9.09
N ALA A 276 -1.15 -21.36 -10.04
CA ALA A 276 -0.35 -21.93 -11.13
C ALA A 276 0.94 -22.59 -10.61
N GLY A 277 1.57 -22.01 -9.58
CA GLY A 277 2.78 -22.60 -8.99
C GLY A 277 2.53 -23.99 -8.40
N ILE A 278 1.43 -24.14 -7.64
CA ILE A 278 1.00 -25.42 -7.07
C ILE A 278 0.60 -26.40 -8.18
N ALA A 279 -0.19 -25.95 -9.16
CA ALA A 279 -0.65 -26.79 -10.27
C ALA A 279 0.50 -27.36 -11.11
N VAL A 280 1.58 -26.58 -11.30
CA VAL A 280 2.81 -27.03 -11.99
C VAL A 280 3.60 -28.02 -11.14
N GLY A 281 3.40 -28.02 -9.81
CA GLY A 281 3.99 -28.96 -8.87
C GLY A 281 5.13 -28.39 -8.04
N ALA A 282 5.18 -27.07 -7.83
CA ALA A 282 6.05 -26.48 -6.81
C ALA A 282 5.67 -27.02 -5.42
N ASP A 283 6.67 -27.25 -4.57
CA ASP A 283 6.45 -27.76 -3.22
C ASP A 283 5.87 -26.71 -2.28
N LEU A 284 6.20 -25.44 -2.51
CA LEU A 284 5.70 -24.27 -1.81
C LEU A 284 5.54 -23.09 -2.77
N VAL A 285 4.49 -22.29 -2.56
CA VAL A 285 4.28 -20.97 -3.18
C VAL A 285 4.18 -19.91 -2.07
N LEU A 286 4.85 -18.77 -2.27
CA LEU A 286 4.88 -17.63 -1.35
C LEU A 286 4.29 -16.39 -2.04
N PHE A 287 3.46 -15.62 -1.32
CA PHE A 287 2.92 -14.37 -1.87
C PHE A 287 2.42 -13.38 -0.81
N SER A 288 2.34 -12.10 -1.19
CA SER A 288 1.78 -11.03 -0.38
C SER A 288 0.24 -11.00 -0.38
N GLY A 289 -0.35 -10.67 0.76
CA GLY A 289 -1.80 -10.42 0.89
C GLY A 289 -2.27 -9.02 0.49
N ASP A 290 -1.41 -8.01 0.56
CA ASP A 290 -1.73 -6.58 0.39
C ASP A 290 -1.36 -6.02 -0.99
N LYS A 291 -1.24 -6.90 -1.98
CA LYS A 291 -0.95 -6.57 -3.37
C LYS A 291 -2.14 -6.95 -4.25
N LEU A 292 -1.96 -7.86 -5.22
CA LEU A 292 -3.04 -8.25 -6.15
C LEU A 292 -4.09 -9.19 -5.52
N LEU A 293 -3.85 -9.69 -4.31
CA LEU A 293 -4.89 -10.34 -3.50
C LEU A 293 -5.90 -9.32 -2.93
N GLY A 294 -5.55 -8.03 -2.87
CA GLY A 294 -6.48 -7.00 -2.43
C GLY A 294 -6.85 -7.04 -0.94
N GLY A 295 -6.05 -7.72 -0.11
CA GLY A 295 -6.29 -7.91 1.33
C GLY A 295 -5.36 -7.09 2.22
N PRO A 296 -5.27 -7.43 3.52
CA PRO A 296 -4.34 -6.78 4.44
C PRO A 296 -2.91 -7.30 4.25
N GLN A 297 -1.94 -6.65 4.90
CA GLN A 297 -0.55 -7.12 4.87
C GLN A 297 -0.45 -8.53 5.44
N ALA A 298 0.04 -9.46 4.63
CA ALA A 298 0.29 -10.84 5.03
C ALA A 298 1.33 -11.47 4.12
N GLY A 299 2.05 -12.47 4.63
CA GLY A 299 2.84 -13.41 3.85
C GLY A 299 2.16 -14.76 3.89
N ILE A 300 1.67 -15.20 2.74
CA ILE A 300 0.93 -16.45 2.61
C ILE A 300 1.88 -17.51 2.07
N ILE A 301 1.85 -18.68 2.70
CA ILE A 301 2.66 -19.85 2.36
C ILE A 301 1.68 -20.99 2.09
N ALA A 302 1.67 -21.53 0.89
CA ALA A 302 0.82 -22.64 0.50
C ALA A 302 1.64 -23.74 -0.17
N GLY A 303 1.34 -25.01 0.07
CA GLY A 303 2.00 -26.12 -0.60
C GLY A 303 1.80 -27.46 0.10
N LYS A 304 2.84 -28.30 0.07
CA LYS A 304 2.78 -29.64 0.65
C LYS A 304 2.63 -29.62 2.17
N ALA A 305 1.78 -30.49 2.70
CA ALA A 305 1.46 -30.54 4.13
C ALA A 305 2.69 -30.76 5.02
N ALA A 306 3.62 -31.62 4.59
CA ALA A 306 4.85 -31.90 5.33
C ALA A 306 5.75 -30.66 5.50
N HIS A 307 5.83 -29.81 4.47
CA HIS A 307 6.61 -28.57 4.54
C HIS A 307 5.94 -27.53 5.42
N ILE A 308 4.62 -27.35 5.29
CA ILE A 308 3.86 -26.45 6.15
C ILE A 308 3.97 -26.87 7.62
N GLN A 309 3.87 -28.16 7.94
CA GLN A 309 4.06 -28.64 9.31
C GLN A 309 5.47 -28.35 9.85
N LYS A 310 6.51 -28.47 9.00
CA LYS A 310 7.88 -28.12 9.40
C LYS A 310 8.01 -26.63 9.70
N ILE A 311 7.40 -25.78 8.87
CA ILE A 311 7.38 -24.33 9.04
C ILE A 311 6.64 -23.95 10.32
N GLU A 312 5.45 -24.50 10.57
CA GLU A 312 4.62 -24.18 11.74
C GLU A 312 5.25 -24.59 13.08
N ARG A 313 6.19 -25.54 13.08
CA ARG A 313 6.96 -25.95 14.26
C ARG A 313 8.15 -25.03 14.57
N ASP A 314 8.56 -24.16 13.64
CA ASP A 314 9.70 -23.27 13.89
C ASP A 314 9.32 -22.20 14.94
N PRO A 315 10.16 -21.97 15.97
CA PRO A 315 9.87 -20.97 17.01
C PRO A 315 9.61 -19.55 16.49
N LEU A 316 10.21 -19.16 15.36
CA LEU A 316 9.99 -17.84 14.77
C LEU A 316 8.57 -17.65 14.23
N MET A 317 7.79 -18.72 14.04
CA MET A 317 6.36 -18.57 13.76
C MET A 317 5.64 -17.78 14.85
N ARG A 318 6.10 -17.83 16.11
CA ARG A 318 5.54 -17.03 17.20
C ARG A 318 5.82 -15.54 17.04
N ALA A 319 6.97 -15.18 16.47
CA ALA A 319 7.39 -13.80 16.22
C ALA A 319 6.77 -13.24 14.92
N PHE A 320 6.61 -14.07 13.89
CA PHE A 320 6.04 -13.69 12.60
C PHE A 320 4.53 -13.88 12.51
N ARG A 321 3.88 -14.27 13.59
CA ARG A 321 2.44 -14.53 13.64
C ARG A 321 1.62 -13.29 13.29
N LEU A 322 0.54 -13.46 12.53
CA LEU A 322 -0.45 -12.42 12.31
C LEU A 322 -1.13 -11.98 13.63
N ASP A 323 -1.37 -10.68 13.76
CA ASP A 323 -2.22 -10.13 14.81
C ASP A 323 -3.71 -10.41 14.49
N LYS A 324 -4.58 -10.17 15.48
CA LYS A 324 -6.01 -10.52 15.39
C LYS A 324 -6.76 -9.72 14.31
N MET A 325 -6.40 -8.46 14.09
CA MET A 325 -7.08 -7.57 13.15
C MET A 325 -6.73 -7.96 11.72
N THR A 326 -5.44 -8.17 11.44
CA THR A 326 -4.95 -8.61 10.14
C THR A 326 -5.49 -9.99 9.79
N LEU A 327 -5.53 -10.93 10.74
CA LEU A 327 -6.07 -12.26 10.50
C LEU A 327 -7.57 -12.22 10.17
N ALA A 328 -8.36 -11.42 10.89
CA ALA A 328 -9.79 -11.26 10.63
C ALA A 328 -10.06 -10.62 9.26
N ALA A 329 -9.31 -9.57 8.89
CA ALA A 329 -9.40 -8.96 7.57
C ALA A 329 -8.99 -9.92 6.45
N LEU A 330 -7.95 -10.72 6.65
CA LEU A 330 -7.47 -11.69 5.68
C LEU A 330 -8.51 -12.79 5.46
N GLU A 331 -9.12 -13.29 6.55
CA GLU A 331 -10.18 -14.30 6.48
C GLU A 331 -11.38 -13.81 5.67
N ALA A 332 -11.87 -12.60 5.96
CA ALA A 332 -12.95 -11.97 5.23
C ALA A 332 -12.59 -11.73 3.76
N THR A 333 -11.36 -11.30 3.47
CA THR A 333 -10.87 -11.12 2.09
C THR A 333 -10.90 -12.45 1.34
N LEU A 334 -10.35 -13.52 1.92
CA LEU A 334 -10.29 -14.84 1.29
C LEU A 334 -11.68 -15.42 1.01
N ARG A 335 -12.69 -15.10 1.82
CA ARG A 335 -14.08 -15.51 1.54
C ARG A 335 -14.63 -14.88 0.25
N LEU A 336 -14.27 -13.64 -0.07
CA LEU A 336 -14.70 -12.98 -1.31
C LEU A 336 -14.24 -13.74 -2.56
N TYR A 337 -13.10 -14.44 -2.47
CA TYR A 337 -12.54 -15.23 -3.58
C TYR A 337 -13.29 -16.53 -3.87
N ARG A 338 -14.29 -16.90 -3.06
CA ARG A 338 -15.20 -18.03 -3.36
C ARG A 338 -16.14 -17.73 -4.52
N GLU A 339 -16.33 -16.46 -4.87
CA GLU A 339 -17.23 -16.00 -5.93
C GLU A 339 -16.46 -15.08 -6.91
N PRO A 340 -15.75 -15.64 -7.92
CA PRO A 340 -14.82 -14.87 -8.76
C PRO A 340 -15.41 -13.60 -9.40
N ALA A 341 -16.66 -13.68 -9.86
CA ALA A 341 -17.36 -12.54 -10.46
C ALA A 341 -17.62 -11.41 -9.46
N ARG A 342 -17.88 -11.76 -8.19
CA ARG A 342 -18.02 -10.82 -7.08
C ARG A 342 -16.67 -10.22 -6.72
N THR A 343 -15.64 -11.06 -6.64
CA THR A 343 -14.26 -10.66 -6.31
C THR A 343 -13.76 -9.52 -7.19
N LEU A 344 -13.88 -9.65 -8.52
CA LEU A 344 -13.42 -8.64 -9.47
C LEU A 344 -14.14 -7.29 -9.33
N ARG A 345 -15.42 -7.31 -8.93
CA ARG A 345 -16.24 -6.10 -8.78
C ARG A 345 -16.06 -5.41 -7.43
N GLU A 346 -15.87 -6.18 -6.36
CA GLU A 346 -15.93 -5.69 -4.99
C GLU A 346 -14.56 -5.51 -4.34
N VAL A 347 -13.55 -6.33 -4.67
CA VAL A 347 -12.20 -6.13 -4.11
C VAL A 347 -11.64 -4.82 -4.67
N PRO A 348 -11.36 -3.79 -3.84
CA PRO A 348 -11.04 -2.45 -4.32
C PRO A 348 -9.92 -2.41 -5.35
N THR A 349 -8.80 -3.09 -5.06
CA THR A 349 -7.65 -3.17 -5.96
C THR A 349 -8.02 -3.76 -7.32
N LEU A 350 -8.80 -4.83 -7.35
CA LEU A 350 -9.22 -5.47 -8.61
C LEU A 350 -10.21 -4.60 -9.37
N ARG A 351 -11.16 -3.98 -8.68
CA ARG A 351 -12.12 -3.05 -9.31
C ARG A 351 -11.41 -1.86 -9.94
N MET A 352 -10.46 -1.24 -9.23
CA MET A 352 -9.66 -0.11 -9.75
C MET A 352 -8.89 -0.51 -11.01
N LEU A 353 -8.29 -1.71 -11.02
CA LEU A 353 -7.52 -2.22 -12.16
C LEU A 353 -8.38 -2.59 -13.37
N THR A 354 -9.59 -3.10 -13.13
CA THR A 354 -10.47 -3.61 -14.19
C THR A 354 -11.55 -2.63 -14.63
N THR A 355 -11.59 -1.42 -14.07
CA THR A 355 -12.56 -0.39 -14.47
C THR A 355 -12.32 0.02 -15.94
N PRO A 356 -13.34 -0.09 -16.83
CA PRO A 356 -13.23 0.27 -18.23
C PRO A 356 -12.86 1.75 -18.43
N LEU A 357 -12.05 2.03 -19.46
CA LEU A 357 -11.65 3.40 -19.81
C LEU A 357 -12.85 4.34 -20.07
N ALA A 358 -13.89 3.84 -20.73
CA ALA A 358 -15.10 4.62 -20.99
C ALA A 358 -15.83 5.06 -19.71
N GLU A 359 -15.82 4.21 -18.67
CA GLU A 359 -16.39 4.53 -17.37
C GLU A 359 -15.56 5.62 -16.67
N LEU A 360 -14.22 5.52 -16.71
CA LEU A 360 -13.34 6.53 -16.13
C LEU A 360 -13.42 7.87 -16.83
N ARG A 361 -13.51 7.88 -18.17
CA ARG A 361 -13.68 9.11 -18.94
C ARG A 361 -15.01 9.80 -18.57
N ARG A 362 -16.11 9.05 -18.48
CA ARG A 362 -17.41 9.58 -18.03
C ARG A 362 -17.33 10.17 -16.62
N ARG A 363 -16.67 9.48 -15.68
CA ARG A 363 -16.46 10.00 -14.31
C ARG A 363 -15.60 11.28 -14.32
N CYS A 364 -14.53 11.31 -15.11
CA CYS A 364 -13.66 12.47 -15.23
C CYS A 364 -14.40 13.68 -15.82
N GLU A 365 -15.24 13.47 -16.85
CA GLU A 365 -16.06 14.52 -17.45
C GLU A 365 -17.05 15.10 -16.44
N ALA A 366 -17.80 14.24 -15.74
CA ALA A 366 -18.75 14.67 -14.72
C ALA A 366 -18.07 15.47 -13.60
N LEU A 367 -16.92 15.00 -13.10
CA LEU A 367 -16.17 15.70 -12.05
C LEU A 367 -15.53 16.99 -12.56
N ALA A 368 -15.05 17.01 -13.81
CA ALA A 368 -14.49 18.21 -14.42
C ALA A 368 -15.53 19.33 -14.56
N GLU A 369 -16.78 19.02 -14.94
CA GLU A 369 -17.85 20.03 -14.95
C GLU A 369 -18.06 20.65 -13.57
N ARG A 370 -18.09 19.83 -12.52
CA ARG A 370 -18.21 20.31 -11.13
C ARG A 370 -17.02 21.17 -10.70
N LEU A 371 -15.81 20.83 -11.13
CA LEU A 371 -14.62 21.63 -10.83
C LEU A 371 -14.63 22.99 -11.55
N ARG A 372 -15.18 23.05 -12.77
CA ARG A 372 -15.31 24.32 -13.52
C ARG A 372 -16.31 25.29 -12.92
N THR A 373 -17.26 24.83 -12.09
CA THR A 373 -18.16 25.74 -11.38
C THR A 373 -17.45 26.51 -10.26
N LEU A 374 -16.25 26.09 -9.88
CA LEU A 374 -15.44 26.80 -8.89
C LEU A 374 -14.83 28.06 -9.58
N PRO A 375 -14.96 29.28 -9.01
CA PRO A 375 -14.37 30.53 -9.55
C PRO A 375 -12.83 30.60 -9.71
N GLY A 376 -12.28 30.53 -10.93
CA GLY A 376 -10.83 30.60 -11.16
C GLY A 376 -10.11 29.24 -11.07
N VAL A 377 -10.83 28.15 -11.43
CA VAL A 377 -10.26 26.81 -11.66
C VAL A 377 -10.57 26.46 -13.09
N THR A 378 -9.56 25.96 -13.78
CA THR A 378 -9.72 25.30 -15.07
C THR A 378 -9.55 23.81 -14.87
N ALA A 379 -10.42 23.03 -15.52
CA ALA A 379 -10.37 21.58 -15.49
C ALA A 379 -10.58 21.02 -16.90
N ALA A 380 -9.63 20.21 -17.38
CA ALA A 380 -9.70 19.60 -18.70
C ALA A 380 -9.46 18.09 -18.60
N VAL A 381 -10.35 17.29 -19.20
CA VAL A 381 -10.16 15.84 -19.28
C VAL A 381 -9.16 15.53 -20.37
N ARG A 382 -8.20 14.65 -20.08
CA ARG A 382 -7.16 14.20 -21.01
C ARG A 382 -6.99 12.69 -20.92
N ASP A 383 -6.54 12.11 -22.02
CA ASP A 383 -6.06 10.73 -22.01
C ASP A 383 -4.68 10.65 -21.39
N ASP A 384 -4.44 9.59 -20.64
CA ASP A 384 -3.16 9.33 -20.01
C ASP A 384 -2.99 7.82 -19.78
N VAL A 385 -1.90 7.45 -19.11
CA VAL A 385 -1.68 6.09 -18.62
C VAL A 385 -1.51 6.09 -17.09
N ALA A 386 -2.17 5.12 -16.47
CA ALA A 386 -2.00 4.73 -15.08
C ALA A 386 -1.02 3.56 -14.97
N TYR A 387 -0.61 3.26 -13.74
CA TYR A 387 0.26 2.13 -13.45
C TYR A 387 -0.31 1.33 -12.29
N VAL A 388 -0.11 0.01 -12.31
CA VAL A 388 -0.51 -0.85 -11.19
C VAL A 388 0.22 -0.44 -9.91
N GLY A 389 1.49 -0.04 -10.01
CA GLY A 389 2.31 0.38 -8.88
C GLY A 389 3.34 -0.67 -8.45
N GLY A 390 4.18 -0.30 -7.49
CA GLY A 390 5.32 -1.11 -7.06
C GLY A 390 4.89 -2.45 -6.44
N GLY A 391 5.55 -3.55 -6.85
CA GLY A 391 5.42 -4.86 -6.22
C GLY A 391 4.58 -5.90 -6.96
N SER A 392 4.09 -5.60 -8.17
CA SER A 392 3.53 -6.60 -9.11
C SER A 392 3.92 -6.32 -10.57
N LEU A 393 3.25 -5.36 -11.21
CA LEU A 393 3.35 -5.04 -12.65
C LEU A 393 4.05 -3.69 -12.89
N PRO A 394 5.39 -3.61 -12.86
CA PRO A 394 6.12 -2.34 -12.96
C PRO A 394 6.06 -1.69 -14.35
N ASP A 395 5.93 -2.51 -15.41
CA ASP A 395 6.08 -2.07 -16.80
C ASP A 395 4.74 -1.99 -17.57
N VAL A 396 3.62 -2.32 -16.93
CA VAL A 396 2.31 -2.38 -17.60
C VAL A 396 1.58 -1.06 -17.40
N ALA A 397 1.53 -0.28 -18.49
CA ALA A 397 0.71 0.92 -18.59
C ALA A 397 -0.77 0.53 -18.77
N VAL A 398 -1.63 1.16 -18.00
CA VAL A 398 -3.09 0.96 -18.05
C VAL A 398 -3.74 2.22 -18.62
N PRO A 399 -4.41 2.17 -19.79
CA PRO A 399 -5.06 3.35 -20.35
C PRO A 399 -6.04 3.98 -19.37
N THR A 400 -5.92 5.28 -19.11
CA THR A 400 -6.72 6.04 -18.16
C THR A 400 -7.18 7.39 -18.71
N ALA A 401 -8.09 8.03 -17.99
CA ALA A 401 -8.44 9.42 -18.20
C ALA A 401 -8.12 10.20 -16.93
N VAL A 402 -7.61 11.42 -17.09
CA VAL A 402 -7.24 12.30 -15.97
C VAL A 402 -7.90 13.65 -16.14
N ILE A 403 -8.07 14.36 -15.03
CA ILE A 403 -8.49 15.75 -15.00
C ILE A 403 -7.25 16.60 -14.74
N ALA A 404 -6.83 17.38 -15.73
CA ALA A 404 -5.82 18.40 -15.57
C ALA A 404 -6.45 19.64 -14.92
N VAL A 405 -6.06 19.94 -13.69
CA VAL A 405 -6.56 21.05 -12.89
C VAL A 405 -5.50 22.13 -12.75
N ALA A 406 -5.89 23.38 -12.99
CA ALA A 406 -5.10 24.57 -12.67
C ALA A 406 -5.99 25.60 -11.95
N ALA A 407 -5.36 26.47 -11.16
CA ALA A 407 -6.02 27.53 -10.40
C ALA A 407 -5.34 28.87 -10.65
N ASP A 408 -6.13 29.93 -10.79
CA ASP A 408 -5.62 31.27 -11.09
C ASP A 408 -4.68 31.76 -9.99
N GLY A 409 -3.51 32.28 -10.39
CA GLY A 409 -2.51 32.83 -9.46
C GLY A 409 -1.80 31.79 -8.58
N VAL A 410 -2.00 30.49 -8.80
CA VAL A 410 -1.35 29.42 -8.03
C VAL A 410 -0.58 28.49 -8.97
N SER A 411 0.71 28.31 -8.72
CA SER A 411 1.53 27.35 -9.51
C SER A 411 1.05 25.91 -9.29
N GLU A 412 1.29 25.02 -10.25
CA GLU A 412 0.93 23.61 -10.14
C GLU A 412 1.61 22.91 -8.95
N SER A 413 2.82 23.33 -8.61
CA SER A 413 3.57 22.82 -7.45
C SER A 413 2.92 23.26 -6.14
N GLU A 414 2.50 24.52 -6.07
CA GLU A 414 1.80 25.06 -4.90
C GLU A 414 0.40 24.48 -4.76
N LEU A 415 -0.36 24.35 -5.85
CA LEU A 415 -1.67 23.69 -5.85
C LEU A 415 -1.54 22.25 -5.36
N ALA A 416 -0.56 21.49 -5.86
CA ALA A 416 -0.30 20.15 -5.38
C ALA A 416 0.10 20.12 -3.90
N ALA A 417 0.88 21.09 -3.41
CA ALA A 417 1.22 21.18 -2.00
C ALA A 417 -0.02 21.46 -1.14
N ARG A 418 -0.86 22.43 -1.52
CA ARG A 418 -2.11 22.78 -0.84
C ARG A 418 -3.09 21.60 -0.80
N LEU A 419 -3.22 20.84 -1.89
CA LEU A 419 -4.00 19.61 -1.93
C LEU A 419 -3.47 18.55 -0.95
N ARG A 420 -2.15 18.34 -0.92
CA ARG A 420 -1.53 17.32 -0.03
C ARG A 420 -1.63 17.68 1.44
N THR A 421 -1.53 18.96 1.80
CA THR A 421 -1.57 19.45 3.19
C THR A 421 -2.97 19.82 3.67
N GLY A 422 -3.94 19.96 2.75
CA GLY A 422 -5.34 20.24 3.03
C GLY A 422 -6.06 19.11 3.79
N THR A 423 -7.36 19.35 4.04
CA THR A 423 -8.29 18.40 4.66
C THR A 423 -9.58 18.38 3.82
N PRO A 424 -9.88 17.28 3.09
CA PRO A 424 -9.12 16.04 3.03
C PRO A 424 -7.80 16.24 2.26
N ALA A 425 -6.84 15.36 2.54
CA ALA A 425 -5.57 15.33 1.83
C ALA A 425 -5.77 14.68 0.45
N VAL A 426 -5.31 15.33 -0.61
CA VAL A 426 -5.39 14.81 -1.99
C VAL A 426 -3.98 14.74 -2.58
N VAL A 427 -3.63 13.60 -3.20
CA VAL A 427 -2.36 13.43 -3.89
C VAL A 427 -2.64 13.16 -5.37
N GLY A 428 -2.29 14.12 -6.23
CA GLY A 428 -2.27 13.97 -7.70
C GLY A 428 -0.86 13.99 -8.27
N ARG A 429 -0.73 13.95 -9.60
CA ARG A 429 0.56 14.09 -10.31
C ARG A 429 0.75 15.52 -10.81
N VAL A 430 1.97 16.05 -10.75
CA VAL A 430 2.31 17.35 -11.36
C VAL A 430 2.95 17.09 -12.72
N GLN A 431 2.31 17.56 -13.80
CA GLN A 431 2.80 17.31 -15.16
C GLN A 431 2.26 18.37 -16.13
N ALA A 432 3.13 18.85 -17.03
CA ALA A 432 2.78 19.79 -18.10
C ALA A 432 2.00 21.04 -17.61
N GLY A 433 2.44 21.65 -16.52
CA GLY A 433 1.86 22.89 -15.97
C GLY A 433 0.51 22.73 -15.27
N ALA A 434 0.10 21.51 -14.91
CA ALA A 434 -1.15 21.24 -14.21
C ALA A 434 -0.99 20.16 -13.13
N VAL A 435 -1.95 20.09 -12.22
CA VAL A 435 -2.15 18.95 -11.33
C VAL A 435 -3.12 17.97 -12.00
N LEU A 436 -2.64 16.78 -12.32
CA LEU A 436 -3.43 15.69 -12.87
C LEU A 436 -4.07 14.88 -11.75
N LEU A 437 -5.39 14.75 -11.81
CA LEU A 437 -6.21 13.91 -10.94
C LEU A 437 -6.70 12.71 -11.74
N ASP A 438 -6.21 11.52 -11.40
CA ASP A 438 -6.61 10.25 -12.01
C ASP A 438 -7.64 9.55 -11.12
N LEU A 439 -8.86 9.38 -11.62
CA LEU A 439 -9.97 8.81 -10.86
C LEU A 439 -9.91 7.28 -10.74
N ARG A 440 -8.91 6.61 -11.33
CA ARG A 440 -8.75 5.16 -11.21
C ARG A 440 -8.60 4.69 -9.77
N ALA A 441 -7.89 5.46 -8.95
CA ALA A 441 -7.65 5.14 -7.54
C ALA A 441 -8.48 6.02 -6.59
N VAL A 442 -9.43 6.80 -7.12
CA VAL A 442 -10.37 7.61 -6.33
C VAL A 442 -11.68 6.85 -6.21
N PHE A 443 -12.12 6.61 -4.97
CA PHE A 443 -13.42 6.01 -4.73
C PHE A 443 -14.54 7.00 -5.08
N GLU A 444 -15.66 6.50 -5.60
CA GLU A 444 -16.79 7.36 -5.99
C GLU A 444 -17.32 8.21 -4.82
N HIS A 445 -17.35 7.65 -3.60
CA HIS A 445 -17.77 8.39 -2.40
C HIS A 445 -16.81 9.53 -2.00
N GLN A 446 -15.59 9.58 -2.56
CA GLN A 446 -14.60 10.63 -2.29
C GLN A 446 -14.68 11.79 -3.29
N GLU A 447 -15.51 11.70 -4.33
CA GLU A 447 -15.55 12.72 -5.40
C GLU A 447 -16.04 14.08 -4.88
N ASP A 448 -16.99 14.10 -3.95
CA ASP A 448 -17.48 15.34 -3.32
C ASP A 448 -16.40 16.00 -2.46
N GLU A 449 -15.70 15.17 -1.69
CA GLU A 449 -14.56 15.56 -0.87
C GLU A 449 -13.40 16.12 -1.72
N LEU A 450 -13.16 15.52 -2.89
CA LEU A 450 -12.15 15.96 -3.84
C LEU A 450 -12.49 17.34 -4.44
N VAL A 451 -13.74 17.58 -4.84
CA VAL A 451 -14.19 18.91 -5.30
C VAL A 451 -14.02 19.95 -4.20
N ALA A 452 -14.43 19.63 -2.97
CA ALA A 452 -14.26 20.51 -1.82
C ALA A 452 -12.79 20.81 -1.51
N ALA A 453 -11.90 19.83 -1.65
CA ALA A 453 -10.46 20.02 -1.49
C ALA A 453 -9.89 21.00 -2.52
N VAL A 454 -10.25 20.87 -3.79
CA VAL A 454 -9.84 21.82 -4.86
C VAL A 454 -10.43 23.21 -4.62
N GLY A 455 -11.68 23.32 -4.14
CA GLY A 455 -12.27 24.62 -3.80
C GLY A 455 -11.51 25.36 -2.70
N ARG A 456 -11.01 24.62 -1.70
CA ARG A 456 -10.25 25.20 -0.57
C ARG A 456 -8.83 25.63 -0.91
N THR A 457 -8.22 25.10 -1.98
CA THR A 457 -6.83 25.46 -2.31
C THR A 457 -6.67 26.89 -2.83
N ARG A 458 -7.76 27.64 -3.02
CA ARG A 458 -7.71 29.04 -3.40
C ARG A 458 -7.47 30.00 -2.25
N PHE A 459 -7.85 29.62 -1.04
CA PHE A 459 -7.74 30.48 0.13
C PHE A 459 -6.30 30.46 0.64
N GLY A 460 -5.41 31.15 -0.07
CA GLY A 460 -4.33 31.85 0.61
C GLY A 460 -4.98 33.04 1.32
N GLU A 461 -5.38 32.83 2.58
CA GLU A 461 -6.19 33.71 3.43
C GLU A 461 -7.72 33.73 3.16
N ARG A 462 -8.47 33.75 4.26
CA ARG A 462 -9.92 34.05 4.40
C ARG A 462 -10.90 32.90 4.15
N GLU A 463 -10.95 31.94 5.09
CA GLU A 463 -12.24 31.30 5.41
C GLU A 463 -12.93 32.16 6.48
N THR A 464 -14.07 32.74 6.10
CA THR A 464 -15.08 33.38 6.99
C THR A 464 -15.83 32.37 7.81
#